data_AF-A0A3C7W9T7-F1
#
_entry.id   AF-A0A3C7W9T7-F1
#
_cell.length_a   1.000
_cell.length_b   1.000
_cell.length_c   1.000
_cell.angle_alpha   90.00
_cell.angle_beta   90.00
_cell.angle_gamma   90.00
#
_symmetry.space_group_name_H-M   'P 1'
#
loop_
_entity.id
_entity.type
_entity.pdbx_description
1 polymer ?
#
loop_
_entity_poly.entity_id
_entity_poly.type
_entity_poly.pdbx_seq_one_letter_code
_entity_poly.pdbx_strand_id
1 'polypeptide(L)'
;MQYDLKITGGTVYDGDGGEPRQADIAVRDGVIVAVGDCPGEARETLDASGHIVTPGFIDLHTHYDGQVSWDPELRPSINHGVSTVVMGSCGVGFAPVRREDRDKLVRLMEGVEDIPGIALTEGMSWDWESLPDYLDALERKPHAIDFAVQVTHDPLRVYVMGERAVYNEAATPEDIEAMRRLTREALEAGAIGFSTGRSDVHRSADGDWTPSSEATAEELAGIAAAFQGLDHGVLQAVNDFDLEREGDAFDREFDILETFARGAGGRPFSLSLMQRDFAPDQWLRIIERAEQAHANGLDIRLQVAPRGIGVITGLQCTFHPFIGFPSYKAISQLPLDERVARMRDPAFKRRLLAEESEKLAS
;
A
#
# COMPACT_ATOMS: atom_id res chain seq x y z
N MET A 1 -27.97 -31.06 -13.50
CA MET A 1 -27.23 -30.78 -12.25
C MET A 1 -27.77 -29.46 -11.73
N GLN A 2 -28.05 -29.36 -10.44
CA GLN A 2 -28.48 -28.09 -9.86
C GLN A 2 -27.22 -27.24 -9.55
N TYR A 3 -27.17 -26.01 -10.02
CA TYR A 3 -26.14 -25.04 -9.68
C TYR A 3 -26.50 -24.32 -8.38
N ASP A 4 -25.52 -23.74 -7.69
CA ASP A 4 -25.80 -22.90 -6.52
C ASP A 4 -26.27 -21.51 -6.93
N LEU A 5 -25.56 -20.91 -7.88
CA LEU A 5 -25.85 -19.60 -8.45
C LEU A 5 -25.72 -19.67 -9.97
N LYS A 6 -26.64 -19.00 -10.66
CA LYS A 6 -26.55 -18.72 -12.10
C LYS A 6 -26.69 -17.23 -12.35
N ILE A 7 -25.78 -16.64 -13.11
CA ILE A 7 -25.85 -15.25 -13.59
C ILE A 7 -26.22 -15.31 -15.06
N THR A 8 -27.28 -14.64 -15.51
CA THR A 8 -27.82 -14.81 -16.87
C THR A 8 -27.85 -13.54 -17.69
N GLY A 9 -27.65 -13.66 -19.01
CA GLY A 9 -27.86 -12.55 -19.96
C GLY A 9 -26.85 -11.40 -19.84
N GLY A 10 -25.73 -11.63 -19.16
CA GLY A 10 -24.69 -10.63 -18.93
C GLY A 10 -23.73 -10.49 -20.11
N THR A 11 -23.15 -9.30 -20.24
CA THR A 11 -21.99 -9.07 -21.13
C THR A 11 -20.72 -9.45 -20.37
N VAL A 12 -20.17 -10.63 -20.63
CA VAL A 12 -19.03 -11.17 -19.90
C VAL A 12 -17.71 -10.64 -20.47
N TYR A 13 -16.92 -10.00 -19.61
CA TYR A 13 -15.49 -9.74 -19.80
C TYR A 13 -14.73 -10.70 -18.90
N ASP A 14 -14.05 -11.70 -19.47
CA ASP A 14 -13.41 -12.78 -18.70
C ASP A 14 -12.01 -12.42 -18.15
N GLY A 15 -11.46 -11.28 -18.55
CA GLY A 15 -10.16 -10.78 -18.08
C GLY A 15 -8.98 -11.12 -18.99
N ASP A 16 -9.17 -11.93 -20.04
CA ASP A 16 -8.11 -12.32 -20.98
C ASP A 16 -7.75 -11.21 -22.01
N GLY A 17 -8.42 -10.06 -21.94
CA GLY A 17 -8.21 -8.93 -22.84
C GLY A 17 -8.88 -9.07 -24.22
N GLY A 18 -9.67 -10.12 -24.43
CA GLY A 18 -10.47 -10.33 -25.64
C GLY A 18 -11.76 -9.51 -25.70
N GLU A 19 -12.48 -9.65 -26.81
CA GLU A 19 -13.81 -9.04 -26.98
C GLU A 19 -14.83 -9.66 -26.02
N PRO A 20 -15.70 -8.86 -25.39
CA PRO A 20 -16.74 -9.37 -24.51
C PRO A 20 -17.77 -10.19 -25.28
N ARG A 21 -18.46 -11.10 -24.57
CA ARG A 21 -19.54 -11.91 -25.15
C ARG A 21 -20.76 -12.00 -24.25
N GLN A 22 -21.93 -12.12 -24.86
CA GLN A 22 -23.15 -12.47 -24.14
C GLN A 22 -23.06 -13.93 -23.67
N ALA A 23 -23.16 -14.15 -22.36
CA ALA A 23 -23.09 -15.48 -21.77
C ALA A 23 -23.73 -15.52 -20.39
N ASP A 24 -24.21 -16.70 -20.00
CA ASP A 24 -24.52 -17.03 -18.62
C ASP A 24 -23.27 -17.57 -17.91
N ILE A 25 -23.25 -17.48 -16.58
CA ILE A 25 -22.23 -18.07 -15.71
C ILE A 25 -22.93 -18.97 -14.70
N ALA A 26 -22.42 -20.19 -14.50
CA ALA A 26 -22.91 -21.10 -13.49
C ALA A 26 -21.82 -21.35 -12.43
N VAL A 27 -22.21 -21.26 -11.16
CA VAL A 27 -21.35 -21.46 -10.00
C VAL A 27 -21.85 -22.66 -9.18
N ARG A 28 -20.90 -23.46 -8.69
CA ARG A 28 -21.16 -24.58 -7.79
C ARG A 28 -20.00 -24.71 -6.81
N ASP A 29 -20.32 -24.90 -5.53
CA ASP A 29 -19.34 -25.06 -4.44
C ASP A 29 -18.28 -23.93 -4.44
N GLY A 30 -18.73 -22.70 -4.73
CA GLY A 30 -17.87 -21.50 -4.80
C GLY A 30 -17.03 -21.38 -6.08
N VAL A 31 -17.12 -22.31 -7.03
CA VAL A 31 -16.31 -22.33 -8.25
C VAL A 31 -17.18 -22.12 -9.49
N ILE A 32 -16.66 -21.38 -10.47
CA ILE A 32 -17.28 -21.26 -11.79
C ILE A 32 -17.17 -22.61 -12.51
N VAL A 33 -18.30 -23.25 -12.81
CA VAL A 33 -18.36 -24.58 -13.45
C VAL A 33 -18.76 -24.54 -14.92
N ALA A 34 -19.30 -23.42 -15.40
CA ALA A 34 -19.59 -23.20 -16.82
C ALA A 34 -19.75 -21.70 -17.14
N VAL A 35 -19.39 -21.33 -18.36
CA VAL A 35 -19.65 -20.02 -18.98
C VAL A 35 -20.20 -20.25 -20.39
N GLY A 36 -21.32 -19.63 -20.75
CA GLY A 36 -22.03 -19.84 -22.03
C GLY A 36 -23.51 -20.05 -21.80
N ASP A 37 -24.12 -21.10 -22.38
CA ASP A 37 -25.57 -21.34 -22.26
C ASP A 37 -25.99 -21.91 -20.88
N CYS A 38 -25.03 -22.44 -20.11
CA CYS A 38 -25.21 -22.99 -18.75
C CYS A 38 -26.55 -23.74 -18.54
N PRO A 39 -26.78 -24.87 -19.25
CA PRO A 39 -28.05 -25.59 -19.20
C PRO A 39 -28.26 -26.26 -17.83
N GLY A 40 -29.29 -25.85 -17.11
CA GLY A 40 -29.63 -26.41 -15.80
C GLY A 40 -30.40 -25.43 -14.93
N GLU A 41 -30.97 -25.95 -13.84
CA GLU A 41 -31.59 -25.14 -12.79
C GLU A 41 -30.52 -24.70 -11.77
N ALA A 42 -30.74 -23.56 -11.13
CA ALA A 42 -29.89 -23.06 -10.04
C ALA A 42 -30.74 -22.77 -8.80
N ARG A 43 -30.14 -22.87 -7.61
CA ARG A 43 -30.79 -22.47 -6.36
C ARG A 43 -31.07 -20.96 -6.35
N GLU A 44 -30.15 -20.16 -6.89
CA GLU A 44 -30.31 -18.73 -7.10
C GLU A 44 -30.02 -18.37 -8.55
N THR A 45 -30.81 -17.46 -9.13
CA THR A 45 -30.59 -16.94 -10.48
C THR A 45 -30.64 -15.42 -10.46
N LEU A 46 -29.58 -14.78 -10.97
CA LEU A 46 -29.42 -13.34 -11.09
C LEU A 46 -29.51 -12.93 -12.56
N ASP A 47 -30.42 -12.03 -12.89
CA ASP A 47 -30.55 -11.45 -14.22
C ASP A 47 -29.57 -10.28 -14.39
N ALA A 48 -28.52 -10.49 -15.18
CA ALA A 48 -27.51 -9.49 -15.53
C ALA A 48 -27.75 -8.86 -16.92
N SER A 49 -28.97 -8.97 -17.47
CA SER A 49 -29.34 -8.33 -18.73
C SER A 49 -29.03 -6.83 -18.70
N GLY A 50 -28.30 -6.36 -19.71
CA GLY A 50 -27.87 -4.96 -19.81
C GLY A 50 -26.72 -4.55 -18.88
N HIS A 51 -26.15 -5.50 -18.13
CA HIS A 51 -25.01 -5.28 -17.25
C HIS A 51 -23.75 -5.97 -17.79
N ILE A 52 -22.60 -5.55 -17.26
CA ILE A 52 -21.32 -6.23 -17.46
C ILE A 52 -21.10 -7.24 -16.33
N VAL A 53 -20.45 -8.35 -16.64
CA VAL A 53 -20.01 -9.34 -15.67
C VAL A 53 -18.50 -9.53 -15.85
N THR A 54 -17.74 -9.31 -14.79
CA THR A 54 -16.29 -9.39 -14.78
C THR A 54 -15.82 -10.32 -13.66
N PRO A 55 -14.58 -10.82 -13.69
CA PRO A 55 -13.90 -11.21 -12.46
C PRO A 55 -14.00 -10.08 -11.43
N GLY A 56 -14.06 -10.41 -10.15
CA GLY A 56 -13.92 -9.41 -9.09
C GLY A 56 -12.55 -8.73 -9.19
N PHE A 57 -12.49 -7.44 -8.88
CA PHE A 57 -11.25 -6.70 -9.01
C PHE A 57 -10.26 -7.11 -7.91
N ILE A 58 -8.97 -7.09 -8.26
CA ILE A 58 -7.88 -7.32 -7.32
C ILE A 58 -7.22 -5.96 -7.05
N ASP A 59 -7.37 -5.49 -5.82
CA ASP A 59 -6.73 -4.26 -5.36
C ASP A 59 -5.32 -4.58 -4.87
N LEU A 60 -4.33 -4.34 -5.73
CA LEU A 60 -2.94 -4.76 -5.53
C LEU A 60 -2.15 -3.86 -4.58
N HIS A 61 -2.76 -2.80 -4.02
CA HIS A 61 -2.05 -1.85 -3.17
C HIS A 61 -2.99 -1.26 -2.11
N THR A 62 -3.04 -1.90 -0.94
CA THR A 62 -3.88 -1.44 0.18
C THR A 62 -3.10 -1.34 1.48
N HIS A 63 -3.64 -0.57 2.41
CA HIS A 63 -3.14 -0.39 3.77
C HIS A 63 -4.16 -0.88 4.82
N TYR A 64 -4.85 -1.98 4.50
CA TYR A 64 -5.83 -2.60 5.40
C TYR A 64 -5.20 -3.46 6.50
N ASP A 65 -3.89 -3.41 6.71
CA ASP A 65 -3.11 -4.19 7.67
C ASP A 65 -3.68 -4.14 9.09
N GLY A 66 -4.16 -2.98 9.52
CA GLY A 66 -4.91 -2.86 10.76
C GLY A 66 -6.35 -3.34 10.56
N GLN A 67 -7.02 -2.73 9.57
CA GLN A 67 -8.45 -2.80 9.36
C GLN A 67 -9.01 -4.21 9.20
N VAL A 68 -8.26 -5.09 8.53
CA VAL A 68 -8.63 -6.50 8.36
C VAL A 68 -8.88 -7.22 9.69
N SER A 69 -8.29 -6.74 10.79
CA SER A 69 -8.47 -7.33 12.11
C SER A 69 -9.81 -6.99 12.77
N TRP A 70 -10.51 -5.92 12.37
CA TRP A 70 -11.79 -5.51 12.98
C TRP A 70 -12.95 -5.29 12.00
N ASP A 71 -12.67 -5.02 10.73
CA ASP A 71 -13.66 -4.84 9.67
C ASP A 71 -13.67 -6.06 8.73
N PRO A 72 -14.62 -6.98 8.88
CA PRO A 72 -14.72 -8.16 8.03
C PRO A 72 -15.12 -7.82 6.58
N GLU A 73 -15.60 -6.59 6.31
CA GLU A 73 -16.05 -6.19 4.99
C GLU A 73 -14.96 -5.47 4.16
N LEU A 74 -13.87 -5.03 4.79
CA LEU A 74 -12.77 -4.30 4.16
C LEU A 74 -13.25 -3.13 3.27
N ARG A 75 -14.10 -2.29 3.84
CA ARG A 75 -14.62 -1.11 3.15
C ARG A 75 -13.53 -0.03 3.00
N PRO A 76 -13.51 0.73 1.88
CA PRO A 76 -14.52 0.75 0.83
C PRO A 76 -14.27 -0.21 -0.35
N SER A 77 -13.20 -1.01 -0.36
CA SER A 77 -12.83 -1.80 -1.56
C SER A 77 -13.96 -2.70 -2.06
N ILE A 78 -14.66 -3.41 -1.17
CA ILE A 78 -15.83 -4.22 -1.55
C ILE A 78 -16.93 -3.41 -2.28
N ASN A 79 -17.12 -2.14 -1.92
CA ASN A 79 -18.13 -1.27 -2.56
C ASN A 79 -17.75 -0.88 -4.00
N HIS A 80 -16.49 -1.09 -4.38
CA HIS A 80 -15.96 -0.81 -5.71
C HIS A 80 -15.85 -2.07 -6.59
N GLY A 81 -16.40 -3.20 -6.14
CA GLY A 81 -16.32 -4.48 -6.88
C GLY A 81 -15.01 -5.23 -6.68
N VAL A 82 -14.20 -4.83 -5.70
CA VAL A 82 -12.99 -5.58 -5.30
C VAL A 82 -13.41 -6.84 -4.57
N SER A 83 -12.88 -7.98 -5.00
CA SER A 83 -13.05 -9.28 -4.33
C SER A 83 -11.77 -9.77 -3.65
N THR A 84 -10.63 -9.13 -3.91
CA THR A 84 -9.35 -9.49 -3.30
C THR A 84 -8.51 -8.24 -3.07
N VAL A 85 -7.93 -8.10 -1.88
CA VAL A 85 -6.97 -7.04 -1.57
C VAL A 85 -5.57 -7.58 -1.29
N VAL A 86 -4.55 -6.83 -1.65
CA VAL A 86 -3.16 -7.07 -1.24
C VAL A 86 -2.79 -6.02 -0.21
N MET A 87 -2.42 -6.46 1.00
CA MET A 87 -2.00 -5.60 2.11
C MET A 87 -0.49 -5.68 2.36
N GLY A 88 0.00 -4.85 3.27
CA GLY A 88 1.42 -4.73 3.57
C GLY A 88 2.16 -4.05 2.43
N SER A 89 1.59 -3.00 1.84
CA SER A 89 2.26 -2.20 0.82
C SER A 89 3.26 -1.21 1.43
N CYS A 90 4.16 -0.68 0.61
CA CYS A 90 5.08 0.41 0.98
C CYS A 90 6.07 0.08 2.12
N GLY A 91 6.17 -1.18 2.53
CA GLY A 91 6.97 -1.57 3.69
C GLY A 91 6.33 -1.25 5.05
N VAL A 92 5.08 -0.75 5.09
CA VAL A 92 4.40 -0.42 6.35
C VAL A 92 3.33 -1.46 6.69
N GLY A 93 3.16 -1.72 7.99
CA GLY A 93 2.19 -2.70 8.48
C GLY A 93 2.31 -2.91 9.99
N PHE A 94 1.72 -4.00 10.49
CA PHE A 94 1.65 -4.29 11.93
C PHE A 94 2.26 -5.63 12.35
N ALA A 95 2.98 -6.31 11.45
CA ALA A 95 3.63 -7.57 11.74
C ALA A 95 4.93 -7.73 10.93
N PRO A 96 6.02 -8.28 11.52
CA PRO A 96 6.14 -8.71 12.91
C PRO A 96 6.22 -7.53 13.89
N VAL A 97 5.93 -7.76 15.17
CA VAL A 97 5.92 -6.71 16.20
C VAL A 97 6.12 -7.29 17.60
N ARG A 98 7.05 -6.73 18.40
CA ARG A 98 7.13 -7.07 19.82
C ARG A 98 6.06 -6.34 20.61
N ARG A 99 5.65 -6.90 21.74
CA ARG A 99 4.64 -6.29 22.61
C ARG A 99 4.98 -4.84 23.01
N GLU A 100 6.24 -4.57 23.30
CA GLU A 100 6.76 -3.25 23.67
C GLU A 100 6.85 -2.25 22.49
N ASP A 101 6.82 -2.73 21.24
CA ASP A 101 7.01 -1.90 20.04
C ASP A 101 5.69 -1.56 19.32
N ARG A 102 4.54 -2.05 19.81
CA ARG A 102 3.22 -1.85 19.18
C ARG A 102 2.87 -0.37 18.97
N ASP A 103 3.09 0.45 19.98
CA ASP A 103 2.82 1.90 19.92
C ASP A 103 3.71 2.61 18.88
N LYS A 104 4.90 2.07 18.57
CA LYS A 104 5.77 2.62 17.53
C LYS A 104 5.17 2.38 16.14
N LEU A 105 4.65 1.17 15.89
CA LEU A 105 4.01 0.86 14.61
C LEU A 105 2.69 1.61 14.40
N VAL A 106 1.93 1.87 15.48
CA VAL A 106 0.75 2.74 15.41
C VAL A 106 1.13 4.15 14.97
N ARG A 107 2.13 4.77 15.62
CA ARG A 107 2.62 6.12 15.26
C ARG A 107 3.20 6.19 13.85
N LEU A 108 3.82 5.11 13.38
CA LEU A 108 4.32 4.99 12.01
C LEU A 108 3.16 5.02 11.02
N MET A 109 2.15 4.18 11.20
CA MET A 109 0.98 4.11 10.31
C MET A 109 0.15 5.40 10.34
N GLU A 110 0.01 6.04 11.51
CA GLU A 110 -0.64 7.36 11.65
C GLU A 110 0.02 8.42 10.77
N GLY A 111 1.36 8.46 10.73
CA GLY A 111 2.10 9.44 9.94
C GLY A 111 2.07 9.18 8.44
N VAL A 112 2.13 7.91 8.03
CA VAL A 112 2.21 7.52 6.62
C VAL A 112 0.83 7.55 5.94
N GLU A 113 -0.20 7.04 6.59
CA GLU A 113 -1.53 6.82 5.98
C GLU A 113 -2.64 7.72 6.55
N ASP A 114 -2.32 8.64 7.47
CA ASP A 114 -3.28 9.53 8.16
C ASP A 114 -4.46 8.76 8.82
N ILE A 115 -4.22 7.50 9.17
CA ILE A 115 -5.20 6.65 9.88
C ILE A 115 -5.19 7.06 11.35
N PRO A 116 -6.31 7.49 11.96
CA PRO A 116 -6.33 7.89 13.36
C PRO A 116 -5.88 6.75 14.28
N GLY A 117 -4.85 6.93 15.09
CA GLY A 117 -4.28 5.85 15.92
C GLY A 117 -5.21 5.34 17.02
N ILE A 118 -6.24 6.11 17.39
CA ILE A 118 -7.34 5.62 18.24
C ILE A 118 -8.08 4.47 17.53
N ALA A 119 -8.33 4.58 16.23
CA ALA A 119 -8.98 3.51 15.47
C ALA A 119 -8.10 2.24 15.44
N LEU A 120 -6.78 2.41 15.33
CA LEU A 120 -5.83 1.30 15.36
C LEU A 120 -5.71 0.66 16.75
N THR A 121 -5.62 1.48 17.80
CA THR A 121 -5.40 1.03 19.18
C THR A 121 -6.65 0.35 19.77
N GLU A 122 -7.84 0.84 19.44
CA GLU A 122 -9.10 0.23 19.88
C GLU A 122 -9.54 -0.96 19.01
N GLY A 123 -9.22 -0.94 17.71
CA GLY A 123 -9.65 -1.96 16.75
C GLY A 123 -8.79 -3.22 16.74
N MET A 124 -7.49 -3.11 16.98
CA MET A 124 -6.56 -4.24 16.83
C MET A 124 -6.46 -5.09 18.10
N SER A 125 -6.55 -6.42 17.95
CA SER A 125 -6.41 -7.35 19.07
C SER A 125 -4.96 -7.69 19.43
N TRP A 126 -4.01 -7.49 18.50
CA TRP A 126 -2.58 -7.77 18.68
C TRP A 126 -2.28 -9.19 19.18
N ASP A 127 -3.01 -10.16 18.64
CA ASP A 127 -2.86 -11.60 18.96
C ASP A 127 -1.68 -12.24 18.21
N TRP A 128 -0.63 -11.47 17.90
CA TRP A 128 0.53 -11.89 17.11
C TRP A 128 1.81 -11.18 17.57
N GLU A 129 2.94 -11.83 17.31
CA GLU A 129 4.27 -11.18 17.34
C GLU A 129 5.06 -11.46 16.04
N SER A 130 4.87 -12.63 15.42
CA SER A 130 5.43 -12.96 14.12
C SER A 130 4.43 -12.73 12.97
N LEU A 131 4.90 -12.75 11.71
CA LEU A 131 3.99 -12.71 10.56
C LEU A 131 3.14 -14.00 10.45
N PRO A 132 3.67 -15.22 10.67
CA PRO A 132 2.82 -16.41 10.75
C PRO A 132 1.68 -16.29 11.78
N ASP A 133 1.97 -15.77 12.99
CA ASP A 133 0.91 -15.54 13.99
C ASP A 133 -0.15 -14.54 13.51
N TYR A 134 0.28 -13.54 12.74
CA TYR A 134 -0.62 -12.56 12.14
C TYR A 134 -1.54 -13.21 11.10
N LEU A 135 -1.02 -14.06 10.22
CA LEU A 135 -1.82 -14.83 9.26
C LEU A 135 -2.85 -15.72 9.98
N ASP A 136 -2.40 -16.47 11.00
CA ASP A 136 -3.28 -17.29 11.85
C ASP A 136 -4.33 -16.44 12.58
N ALA A 137 -3.99 -15.19 12.94
CA ALA A 137 -4.93 -14.26 13.57
C ALA A 137 -6.03 -13.78 12.65
N LEU A 138 -5.70 -13.55 11.37
CA LEU A 138 -6.68 -13.16 10.37
C LEU A 138 -7.58 -14.32 9.99
N GLU A 139 -7.04 -15.53 9.80
CA GLU A 139 -7.82 -16.72 9.39
C GLU A 139 -8.94 -17.08 10.38
N ARG A 140 -8.78 -16.74 11.67
CA ARG A 140 -9.81 -17.00 12.69
C ARG A 140 -11.11 -16.22 12.47
N LYS A 141 -11.12 -15.20 11.62
CA LYS A 141 -12.29 -14.35 11.36
C LYS A 141 -12.77 -14.54 9.93
N PRO A 142 -14.08 -14.60 9.68
CA PRO A 142 -14.60 -14.59 8.32
C PRO A 142 -14.50 -13.19 7.72
N HIS A 143 -14.12 -13.11 6.45
CA HIS A 143 -14.09 -11.88 5.66
C HIS A 143 -14.99 -11.99 4.44
N ALA A 144 -15.51 -10.85 3.99
CA ALA A 144 -16.40 -10.78 2.84
C ALA A 144 -15.65 -10.86 1.50
N ILE A 145 -14.36 -10.50 1.50
CA ILE A 145 -13.46 -10.55 0.34
C ILE A 145 -12.15 -11.24 0.73
N ASP A 146 -11.45 -11.79 -0.25
CA ASP A 146 -10.15 -12.40 -0.05
C ASP A 146 -9.09 -11.33 0.27
N PHE A 147 -8.01 -11.75 0.92
CA PHE A 147 -6.86 -10.90 1.17
C PHE A 147 -5.55 -11.68 1.04
N ALA A 148 -4.50 -10.97 0.66
CA ALA A 148 -3.14 -11.48 0.61
C ALA A 148 -2.19 -10.52 1.33
N VAL A 149 -1.23 -11.06 2.06
CA VAL A 149 -0.35 -10.30 2.97
C VAL A 149 1.08 -10.34 2.46
N GLN A 150 1.74 -9.17 2.45
CA GLN A 150 3.18 -9.06 2.23
C GLN A 150 3.92 -8.88 3.56
N VAL A 151 5.17 -9.34 3.62
CA VAL A 151 6.11 -8.95 4.68
C VAL A 151 6.44 -7.47 4.52
N THR A 152 6.39 -6.72 5.61
CA THR A 152 6.58 -5.27 5.61
C THR A 152 7.93 -4.89 6.21
N HIS A 153 8.69 -4.07 5.50
CA HIS A 153 10.07 -3.75 5.86
C HIS A 153 10.20 -2.96 7.18
N ASP A 154 9.37 -1.95 7.42
CA ASP A 154 9.45 -1.12 8.61
C ASP A 154 9.21 -1.93 9.90
N PRO A 155 8.11 -2.72 10.03
CA PRO A 155 7.93 -3.59 11.19
C PRO A 155 9.04 -4.62 11.34
N LEU A 156 9.57 -5.15 10.23
CA LEU A 156 10.68 -6.10 10.25
C LEU A 156 11.96 -5.46 10.81
N ARG A 157 12.30 -4.23 10.41
CA ARG A 157 13.44 -3.48 10.96
C ARG A 157 13.24 -3.18 12.44
N VAL A 158 12.08 -2.69 12.84
CA VAL A 158 11.78 -2.44 14.27
C VAL A 158 11.89 -3.74 15.07
N TYR A 159 11.37 -4.85 14.54
CA TYR A 159 11.44 -6.15 15.18
C TYR A 159 12.87 -6.68 15.28
N VAL A 160 13.76 -6.46 14.31
CA VAL A 160 15.14 -6.98 14.41
C VAL A 160 16.05 -6.03 15.19
N MET A 161 15.99 -4.74 14.89
CA MET A 161 16.96 -3.75 15.35
C MET A 161 16.49 -3.00 16.62
N GLY A 162 15.20 -3.05 16.96
CA GLY A 162 14.62 -2.33 18.10
C GLY A 162 14.75 -0.82 17.94
N GLU A 163 15.22 -0.13 18.97
CA GLU A 163 15.45 1.33 18.97
C GLU A 163 16.34 1.81 17.82
N ARG A 164 17.35 1.02 17.43
CA ARG A 164 18.27 1.35 16.32
C ARG A 164 17.53 1.61 15.01
N ALA A 165 16.39 0.95 14.79
CA ALA A 165 15.58 1.13 13.60
C ALA A 165 15.03 2.56 13.47
N VAL A 166 14.68 3.18 14.61
CA VAL A 166 14.03 4.50 14.67
C VAL A 166 15.07 5.64 14.64
N TYR A 167 16.32 5.37 15.03
CA TYR A 167 17.41 6.35 14.99
C TYR A 167 18.19 6.38 13.66
N ASN A 168 17.60 5.86 12.57
CA ASN A 168 18.21 5.82 11.23
C ASN A 168 19.60 5.17 11.20
N GLU A 169 19.84 4.16 12.04
CA GLU A 169 21.08 3.39 11.96
C GLU A 169 21.04 2.42 10.77
N ALA A 170 22.20 2.18 10.16
CA ALA A 170 22.35 1.13 9.16
C ALA A 170 22.23 -0.26 9.81
N ALA A 171 21.49 -1.16 9.17
CA ALA A 171 21.41 -2.57 9.57
C ALA A 171 22.79 -3.22 9.48
N THR A 172 23.20 -3.99 10.50
CA THR A 172 24.44 -4.77 10.42
C THR A 172 24.23 -6.04 9.58
N PRO A 173 25.30 -6.75 9.17
CA PRO A 173 25.16 -8.05 8.52
C PRO A 173 24.32 -9.06 9.32
N GLU A 174 24.40 -9.02 10.66
CA GLU A 174 23.59 -9.86 11.55
C GLU A 174 22.11 -9.46 11.52
N ASP A 175 21.81 -8.16 11.49
CA ASP A 175 20.44 -7.67 11.35
C ASP A 175 19.85 -8.12 10.00
N ILE A 176 20.60 -7.94 8.91
CA ILE A 176 20.18 -8.33 7.56
C ILE A 176 19.91 -9.84 7.49
N GLU A 177 20.77 -10.67 8.09
CA GLU A 177 20.56 -12.12 8.16
C GLU A 177 19.30 -12.48 8.95
N ALA A 178 19.05 -11.81 10.08
CA ALA A 178 17.85 -12.03 10.88
C ALA A 178 16.58 -11.63 10.11
N MET A 179 16.59 -10.49 9.43
CA MET A 179 15.48 -10.01 8.60
C MET A 179 15.22 -10.95 7.41
N ARG A 180 16.27 -11.43 6.75
CA ARG A 180 16.18 -12.44 5.68
C ARG A 180 15.51 -13.72 6.17
N ARG A 181 15.91 -14.23 7.34
CA ARG A 181 15.33 -15.44 7.93
C ARG A 181 13.84 -15.28 8.25
N LEU A 182 13.45 -14.16 8.86
CA LEU A 182 12.05 -13.88 9.17
C LEU A 182 11.21 -13.69 7.91
N THR A 183 11.77 -13.06 6.87
CA THR A 183 11.12 -12.94 5.56
C THR A 183 10.92 -14.32 4.92
N ARG A 184 11.92 -15.21 5.01
CA ARG A 184 11.80 -16.59 4.53
C ARG A 184 10.67 -17.34 5.22
N GLU A 185 10.65 -17.31 6.55
CA GLU A 185 9.62 -17.96 7.38
C GLU A 185 8.22 -17.47 7.01
N ALA A 186 8.06 -16.16 6.84
CA ALA A 186 6.80 -15.55 6.42
C ALA A 186 6.34 -15.99 5.03
N LEU A 187 7.25 -16.02 4.03
CA LEU A 187 6.93 -16.50 2.68
C LEU A 187 6.50 -17.98 2.72
N GLU A 188 7.22 -18.81 3.47
CA GLU A 188 6.88 -20.24 3.65
C GLU A 188 5.55 -20.44 4.39
N ALA A 189 5.16 -19.50 5.26
CA ALA A 189 3.87 -19.50 5.95
C ALA A 189 2.69 -19.00 5.09
N GLY A 190 2.96 -18.46 3.90
CA GLY A 190 1.92 -18.02 2.96
C GLY A 190 1.87 -16.51 2.68
N ALA A 191 2.84 -15.73 3.17
CA ALA A 191 3.00 -14.36 2.69
C ALA A 191 3.28 -14.37 1.18
N ILE A 192 2.61 -13.49 0.44
CA ILE A 192 2.72 -13.49 -1.03
C ILE A 192 3.95 -12.72 -1.54
N GLY A 193 4.65 -12.01 -0.65
CA GLY A 193 5.72 -11.11 -1.06
C GLY A 193 6.37 -10.34 0.07
N PHE A 194 7.19 -9.37 -0.32
CA PHE A 194 7.88 -8.44 0.57
C PHE A 194 7.81 -7.04 -0.03
N SER A 195 7.46 -6.06 0.79
CA SER A 195 7.33 -4.66 0.38
C SER A 195 8.34 -3.77 1.10
N THR A 196 8.77 -2.70 0.45
CA THR A 196 9.63 -1.67 1.03
C THR A 196 9.24 -0.27 0.57
N GLY A 197 9.50 0.73 1.42
CA GLY A 197 9.28 2.13 1.11
C GLY A 197 10.57 2.92 1.29
N ARG A 198 11.02 3.59 0.22
CA ARG A 198 12.08 4.61 0.23
C ARG A 198 11.50 5.93 -0.26
N SER A 199 10.68 6.54 0.58
CA SER A 199 9.88 7.72 0.23
C SER A 199 10.34 8.95 1.01
N ASP A 200 10.35 10.10 0.33
CA ASP A 200 10.61 11.41 0.94
C ASP A 200 9.41 11.92 1.75
N VAL A 201 8.23 11.34 1.53
CA VAL A 201 6.97 11.77 2.13
C VAL A 201 6.47 10.84 3.24
N HIS A 202 6.99 9.60 3.32
CA HIS A 202 6.67 8.72 4.45
C HIS A 202 7.43 9.20 5.69
N ARG A 203 6.67 9.77 6.63
CA ARG A 203 7.16 10.24 7.93
C ARG A 203 6.28 9.68 9.04
N SER A 204 6.85 9.49 10.23
CA SER A 204 6.07 9.19 11.42
C SER A 204 5.20 10.39 11.83
N ALA A 205 4.23 10.19 12.72
CA ALA A 205 3.43 11.29 13.28
C ALA A 205 4.27 12.39 13.95
N ASP A 206 5.48 12.05 14.41
CA ASP A 206 6.44 12.99 15.03
C ASP A 206 7.30 13.73 13.99
N GLY A 207 7.16 13.39 12.69
CA GLY A 207 7.88 14.02 11.58
C GLY A 207 9.21 13.35 11.21
N ASP A 208 9.60 12.29 11.92
CA ASP A 208 10.81 11.51 11.66
C ASP A 208 10.65 10.62 10.43
N TRP A 209 11.78 10.26 9.80
CA TRP A 209 11.81 9.30 8.70
C TRP A 209 11.33 7.91 9.13
N THR A 210 10.71 7.16 8.20
CA THR A 210 10.35 5.77 8.49
C THR A 210 11.59 4.90 8.65
N PRO A 211 11.54 3.82 9.45
CA PRO A 211 12.70 2.98 9.73
C PRO A 211 13.48 2.52 8.48
N SER A 212 12.80 2.23 7.37
CA SER A 212 13.38 1.73 6.14
C SER A 212 13.71 2.79 5.08
N SER A 213 13.42 4.07 5.34
CA SER A 213 13.56 5.13 4.32
C SER A 213 14.99 5.22 3.76
N GLU A 214 15.98 4.90 4.60
CA GLU A 214 17.41 4.90 4.26
C GLU A 214 18.03 3.50 4.11
N ALA A 215 17.21 2.45 3.95
CA ALA A 215 17.71 1.09 3.80
C ALA A 215 18.65 0.92 2.60
N THR A 216 19.82 0.35 2.84
CA THR A 216 20.89 0.27 1.84
C THR A 216 20.61 -0.78 0.76
N ALA A 217 21.34 -0.72 -0.35
CA ALA A 217 21.30 -1.77 -1.38
C ALA A 217 21.68 -3.15 -0.82
N GLU A 218 22.65 -3.21 0.09
CA GLU A 218 23.10 -4.45 0.74
C GLU A 218 21.98 -5.06 1.60
N GLU A 219 21.30 -4.21 2.37
CA GLU A 219 20.16 -4.62 3.20
C GLU A 219 19.01 -5.15 2.35
N LEU A 220 18.57 -4.37 1.34
CA LEU A 220 17.47 -4.77 0.49
C LEU A 220 17.76 -6.06 -0.29
N ALA A 221 18.96 -6.19 -0.89
CA ALA A 221 19.34 -7.41 -1.59
C ALA A 221 19.50 -8.60 -0.62
N GLY A 222 20.03 -8.35 0.58
CA GLY A 222 20.18 -9.36 1.63
C GLY A 222 18.84 -9.93 2.09
N ILE A 223 17.85 -9.07 2.32
CA ILE A 223 16.48 -9.50 2.64
C ILE A 223 15.85 -10.20 1.43
N ALA A 224 15.97 -9.65 0.23
CA ALA A 224 15.42 -10.24 -1.00
C ALA A 224 15.99 -11.62 -1.33
N ALA A 225 17.19 -11.97 -0.84
CA ALA A 225 17.71 -13.34 -0.95
C ALA A 225 16.81 -14.39 -0.27
N ALA A 226 15.88 -13.99 0.59
CA ALA A 226 14.82 -14.84 1.15
C ALA A 226 13.86 -15.41 0.09
N PHE A 227 13.87 -14.95 -1.16
CA PHE A 227 13.05 -15.53 -2.22
C PHE A 227 13.75 -16.64 -3.00
N GLN A 228 15.09 -16.72 -2.93
CA GLN A 228 15.85 -17.66 -3.75
C GLN A 228 15.44 -19.11 -3.45
N GLY A 229 15.14 -19.87 -4.51
CA GLY A 229 14.67 -21.26 -4.39
C GLY A 229 13.18 -21.43 -4.09
N LEU A 230 12.41 -20.35 -3.89
CA LEU A 230 10.94 -20.42 -3.89
C LEU A 230 10.38 -20.35 -5.31
N ASP A 231 9.22 -20.95 -5.50
CA ASP A 231 8.44 -20.88 -6.74
C ASP A 231 7.40 -19.76 -6.74
N HIS A 232 7.14 -19.13 -5.59
CA HIS A 232 6.22 -18.01 -5.40
C HIS A 232 6.94 -16.76 -4.89
N GLY A 233 6.19 -15.68 -4.67
CA GLY A 233 6.67 -14.42 -4.11
C GLY A 233 6.76 -13.27 -5.12
N VAL A 234 6.32 -12.08 -4.70
CA VAL A 234 6.49 -10.80 -5.42
C VAL A 234 7.25 -9.81 -4.55
N LEU A 235 8.12 -9.01 -5.16
CA LEU A 235 8.69 -7.83 -4.53
C LEU A 235 7.80 -6.62 -4.79
N GLN A 236 7.65 -5.74 -3.82
CA GLN A 236 6.99 -4.45 -4.00
C GLN A 236 7.88 -3.32 -3.49
N ALA A 237 7.91 -2.21 -4.21
CA ALA A 237 8.54 -0.99 -3.71
C ALA A 237 7.76 0.27 -4.06
N VAL A 238 7.86 1.24 -3.16
CA VAL A 238 7.64 2.66 -3.42
C VAL A 238 8.97 3.38 -3.27
N ASN A 239 9.28 4.26 -4.22
CA ASN A 239 10.47 5.11 -4.17
C ASN A 239 10.16 6.48 -4.77
N ASP A 240 10.57 7.55 -4.08
CA ASP A 240 10.36 8.94 -4.51
C ASP A 240 11.54 9.52 -5.29
N PHE A 241 12.61 8.73 -5.40
CA PHE A 241 13.87 9.02 -6.05
C PHE A 241 14.57 10.26 -5.49
N ASP A 242 14.44 10.49 -4.17
CA ASP A 242 15.10 11.56 -3.41
C ASP A 242 14.81 12.97 -3.98
N LEU A 243 13.60 13.16 -4.53
CA LEU A 243 13.17 14.39 -5.17
C LEU A 243 13.11 15.61 -4.26
N GLU A 244 12.86 15.42 -2.97
CA GLU A 244 12.79 16.52 -2.00
C GLU A 244 14.18 16.92 -1.46
N ARG A 245 15.25 16.26 -1.96
CA ARG A 245 16.63 16.49 -1.53
C ARG A 245 17.43 17.24 -2.59
N GLU A 246 18.55 17.83 -2.17
CA GLU A 246 19.43 18.54 -3.10
C GLU A 246 20.17 17.56 -4.02
N GLY A 247 20.04 17.78 -5.33
CA GLY A 247 20.75 17.03 -6.37
C GLY A 247 19.83 16.11 -7.18
N ASP A 248 20.39 15.45 -8.20
CA ASP A 248 19.69 14.38 -8.92
C ASP A 248 20.23 13.03 -8.42
N ALA A 249 19.40 12.31 -7.66
CA ALA A 249 19.71 11.01 -7.09
C ALA A 249 19.04 9.85 -7.85
N PHE A 250 18.35 10.14 -8.96
CA PHE A 250 17.49 9.18 -9.65
C PHE A 250 18.21 7.88 -10.00
N ASP A 251 19.36 7.94 -10.67
CA ASP A 251 20.09 6.74 -11.10
C ASP A 251 20.57 5.92 -9.91
N ARG A 252 21.02 6.58 -8.84
CA ARG A 252 21.45 5.92 -7.61
C ARG A 252 20.30 5.19 -6.93
N GLU A 253 19.15 5.85 -6.77
CA GLU A 253 17.96 5.24 -6.18
C GLU A 253 17.42 4.09 -7.03
N PHE A 254 17.43 4.23 -8.36
CA PHE A 254 17.01 3.15 -9.25
C PHE A 254 17.99 1.96 -9.21
N ASP A 255 19.30 2.20 -9.13
CA ASP A 255 20.31 1.14 -8.98
C ASP A 255 20.12 0.35 -7.67
N ILE A 256 19.67 1.00 -6.60
CA ILE A 256 19.28 0.33 -5.33
C ILE A 256 18.08 -0.61 -5.59
N LEU A 257 17.05 -0.16 -6.31
CA LEU A 257 15.87 -0.97 -6.64
C LEU A 257 16.22 -2.15 -7.56
N GLU A 258 17.12 -1.96 -8.53
CA GLU A 258 17.62 -3.06 -9.36
C GLU A 258 18.40 -4.08 -8.52
N THR A 259 19.21 -3.61 -7.56
CA THR A 259 19.97 -4.48 -6.65
C THR A 259 19.01 -5.31 -5.77
N PHE A 260 17.97 -4.68 -5.25
CA PHE A 260 16.87 -5.33 -4.54
C PHE A 260 16.20 -6.42 -5.40
N ALA A 261 15.78 -6.08 -6.62
CA ALA A 261 15.13 -7.02 -7.54
C ALA A 261 16.04 -8.21 -7.91
N ARG A 262 17.33 -7.97 -8.14
CA ARG A 262 18.32 -9.02 -8.43
C ARG A 262 18.52 -9.96 -7.24
N GLY A 263 18.47 -9.44 -6.01
CA GLY A 263 18.59 -10.23 -4.78
C GLY A 263 17.57 -11.37 -4.70
N ALA A 264 16.36 -11.15 -5.21
CA ALA A 264 15.30 -12.16 -5.21
C ALA A 264 15.44 -13.26 -6.27
N GLY A 265 16.46 -13.23 -7.13
CA GLY A 265 16.72 -14.32 -8.08
C GLY A 265 15.65 -14.45 -9.17
N GLY A 266 15.17 -13.30 -9.69
CA GLY A 266 14.25 -13.27 -10.83
C GLY A 266 12.76 -13.37 -10.47
N ARG A 267 12.39 -13.06 -9.22
CA ARG A 267 10.97 -12.87 -8.86
C ARG A 267 10.38 -11.62 -9.54
N PRO A 268 9.06 -11.61 -9.79
CA PRO A 268 8.34 -10.41 -10.17
C PRO A 268 8.58 -9.26 -9.19
N PHE A 269 8.73 -8.05 -9.72
CA PHE A 269 8.91 -6.82 -8.96
C PHE A 269 7.89 -5.76 -9.36
N SER A 270 7.01 -5.38 -8.44
CA SER A 270 6.06 -4.29 -8.58
C SER A 270 6.66 -2.98 -8.07
N LEU A 271 6.80 -1.99 -8.94
CA LEU A 271 7.29 -0.65 -8.60
C LEU A 271 6.17 0.37 -8.80
N SER A 272 5.86 1.15 -7.77
CA SER A 272 4.85 2.21 -7.88
C SER A 272 5.33 3.34 -8.78
N LEU A 273 4.42 3.84 -9.62
CA LEU A 273 4.65 4.94 -10.54
C LEU A 273 3.65 6.06 -10.28
N MET A 274 4.17 7.26 -10.03
CA MET A 274 3.37 8.46 -9.77
C MET A 274 3.91 9.64 -10.57
N GLN A 275 3.01 10.45 -11.11
CA GLN A 275 3.34 11.76 -11.64
C GLN A 275 3.25 12.81 -10.52
N ARG A 276 4.27 13.67 -10.42
CA ARG A 276 4.31 14.79 -9.47
C ARG A 276 4.37 16.10 -10.25
N ASP A 277 3.58 17.10 -9.82
CA ASP A 277 3.48 18.38 -10.53
C ASP A 277 4.80 19.14 -10.60
N PHE A 278 5.62 19.06 -9.55
CA PHE A 278 6.93 19.73 -9.49
C PHE A 278 8.04 18.96 -10.24
N ALA A 279 7.79 17.71 -10.64
CA ALA A 279 8.71 16.85 -11.38
C ALA A 279 8.01 16.20 -12.59
N PRO A 280 7.58 17.01 -13.58
CA PRO A 280 6.63 16.58 -14.62
C PRO A 280 7.16 15.48 -15.56
N ASP A 281 8.47 15.34 -15.68
CA ASP A 281 9.11 14.37 -16.58
C ASP A 281 9.70 13.15 -15.86
N GLN A 282 9.64 13.08 -14.52
CA GLN A 282 10.30 12.00 -13.79
C GLN A 282 9.66 10.63 -14.06
N TRP A 283 8.34 10.57 -14.16
CA TRP A 283 7.63 9.32 -14.47
C TRP A 283 8.07 8.72 -15.82
N LEU A 284 8.45 9.56 -16.81
CA LEU A 284 9.01 9.10 -18.08
C LEU A 284 10.38 8.44 -17.87
N ARG A 285 11.24 9.01 -17.02
CA ARG A 285 12.54 8.42 -16.65
C ARG A 285 12.35 7.06 -15.96
N ILE A 286 11.35 6.95 -15.08
CA ILE A 286 11.03 5.69 -14.40
C ILE A 286 10.61 4.62 -15.42
N ILE A 287 9.74 4.98 -16.38
CA ILE A 287 9.34 4.06 -17.46
C ILE A 287 10.54 3.61 -18.28
N GLU A 288 11.35 4.54 -18.78
CA GLU A 288 12.52 4.23 -19.61
C GLU A 288 13.49 3.31 -18.87
N ARG A 289 13.76 3.60 -17.60
CA ARG A 289 14.68 2.78 -16.79
C ARG A 289 14.08 1.41 -16.44
N ALA A 290 12.77 1.32 -16.19
CA ALA A 290 12.08 0.04 -15.99
C ALA A 290 12.09 -0.83 -17.25
N GLU A 291 11.86 -0.26 -18.43
CA GLU A 291 11.95 -0.95 -19.72
C GLU A 291 13.38 -1.48 -19.97
N GLN A 292 14.40 -0.66 -19.66
CA GLN A 292 15.79 -1.08 -19.75
C GLN A 292 16.14 -2.21 -18.77
N ALA A 293 15.66 -2.12 -17.53
CA ALA A 293 15.80 -3.18 -16.52
C ALA A 293 15.11 -4.47 -16.97
N HIS A 294 13.93 -4.37 -17.59
CA HIS A 294 13.21 -5.50 -18.16
C HIS A 294 13.98 -6.16 -19.31
N ALA A 295 14.50 -5.36 -20.25
CA ALA A 295 15.37 -5.86 -21.32
C ALA A 295 16.64 -6.54 -20.79
N ASN A 296 17.10 -6.16 -19.59
CA ASN A 296 18.24 -6.75 -18.88
C ASN A 296 17.85 -7.94 -17.97
N GLY A 297 16.63 -8.46 -18.09
CA GLY A 297 16.19 -9.70 -17.46
C GLY A 297 15.48 -9.56 -16.11
N LEU A 298 15.11 -8.35 -15.68
CA LEU A 298 14.28 -8.15 -14.49
C LEU A 298 12.78 -8.17 -14.82
N ASP A 299 11.97 -8.91 -14.07
CA ASP A 299 10.51 -8.88 -14.24
C ASP A 299 9.88 -7.71 -13.48
N ILE A 300 10.22 -6.48 -13.87
CA ILE A 300 9.69 -5.26 -13.29
C ILE A 300 8.36 -4.86 -13.94
N ARG A 301 7.35 -4.56 -13.13
CA ARG A 301 6.04 -4.04 -13.54
C ARG A 301 5.75 -2.74 -12.81
N LEU A 302 5.31 -1.73 -13.56
CA LEU A 302 4.94 -0.45 -12.98
C LEU A 302 3.47 -0.49 -12.54
N GLN A 303 3.23 -0.09 -11.30
CA GLN A 303 1.90 0.00 -10.71
C GLN A 303 1.44 1.46 -10.70
N VAL A 304 0.26 1.72 -11.26
CA VAL A 304 -0.28 3.07 -11.41
C VAL A 304 -1.67 3.13 -10.76
N ALA A 305 -1.94 4.21 -10.02
CA ALA A 305 -3.29 4.47 -9.53
C ALA A 305 -4.22 4.83 -10.70
N PRO A 306 -5.47 4.33 -10.72
CA PRO A 306 -6.41 4.60 -11.82
C PRO A 306 -6.90 6.05 -11.88
N ARG A 307 -6.51 6.88 -10.90
CA ARG A 307 -6.81 8.30 -10.82
C ARG A 307 -5.70 9.03 -10.04
N GLY A 308 -5.62 10.34 -10.21
CA GLY A 308 -4.79 11.18 -9.34
C GLY A 308 -5.23 11.12 -7.88
N ILE A 309 -4.27 11.22 -6.96
CA ILE A 309 -4.52 11.25 -5.51
C ILE A 309 -5.33 12.50 -5.18
N GLY A 310 -6.48 12.30 -4.54
CA GLY A 310 -7.30 13.41 -4.04
C GLY A 310 -7.13 13.53 -2.53
N VAL A 311 -6.85 14.74 -2.05
CA VAL A 311 -6.73 15.01 -0.60
C VAL A 311 -7.99 15.72 -0.12
N ILE A 312 -8.62 15.19 0.93
CA ILE A 312 -9.68 15.90 1.65
C ILE A 312 -8.98 16.86 2.61
N THR A 313 -9.13 18.16 2.38
CA THR A 313 -8.52 19.19 3.22
C THR A 313 -9.56 19.90 4.05
N GLY A 314 -9.16 20.29 5.26
CA GLY A 314 -10.00 21.01 6.20
C GLY A 314 -9.14 21.77 7.21
N LEU A 315 -9.72 22.76 7.87
CA LEU A 315 -9.00 23.55 8.89
C LEU A 315 -8.64 22.73 10.15
N GLN A 316 -9.21 21.54 10.30
CA GLN A 316 -8.88 20.60 11.37
C GLN A 316 -7.94 19.47 10.91
N CYS A 317 -7.67 19.36 9.61
CA CYS A 317 -6.71 18.38 9.10
C CYS A 317 -5.29 18.83 9.48
N THR A 318 -4.39 17.86 9.63
CA THR A 318 -2.95 18.06 9.86
C THR A 318 -2.31 18.91 8.76
N PHE A 319 -2.78 18.76 7.52
CA PHE A 319 -2.38 19.55 6.37
C PHE A 319 -3.56 20.23 5.67
N HIS A 320 -3.41 21.50 5.28
CA HIS A 320 -4.31 22.18 4.34
C HIS A 320 -3.61 23.36 3.65
N PRO A 321 -4.07 23.84 2.47
CA PRO A 321 -3.32 24.80 1.64
C PRO A 321 -2.97 26.15 2.28
N PHE A 322 -3.52 26.48 3.46
CA PHE A 322 -3.29 27.77 4.10
C PHE A 322 -2.27 27.71 5.25
N ILE A 323 -1.81 26.54 5.69
CA ILE A 323 -0.94 26.42 6.89
C ILE A 323 0.38 27.20 6.78
N GLY A 324 0.90 27.35 5.55
CA GLY A 324 2.15 28.08 5.28
C GLY A 324 1.98 29.59 5.18
N PHE A 325 0.74 30.12 5.16
CA PHE A 325 0.49 31.52 4.89
C PHE A 325 0.54 32.37 6.18
N PRO A 326 1.27 33.50 6.20
CA PRO A 326 1.43 34.34 7.39
C PRO A 326 0.12 34.72 8.08
N SER A 327 -0.89 35.14 7.32
CA SER A 327 -2.20 35.50 7.87
C SER A 327 -2.88 34.33 8.56
N TYR A 328 -2.75 33.10 8.02
CA TYR A 328 -3.31 31.92 8.64
C TYR A 328 -2.53 31.49 9.88
N LYS A 329 -1.18 31.54 9.83
CA LYS A 329 -0.32 31.26 11.00
C LYS A 329 -0.70 32.13 12.20
N ALA A 330 -1.05 33.40 11.97
CA ALA A 330 -1.49 34.31 13.03
C ALA A 330 -2.81 33.92 13.72
N ILE A 331 -3.61 33.03 13.11
CA ILE A 331 -4.90 32.58 13.65
C ILE A 331 -4.95 31.07 13.92
N SER A 332 -3.88 30.31 13.62
CA SER A 332 -3.90 28.84 13.64
C SER A 332 -4.22 28.24 15.01
N GLN A 333 -3.85 28.95 16.09
CA GLN A 333 -4.06 28.54 17.48
C GLN A 333 -5.48 28.82 18.00
N LEU A 334 -6.34 29.48 17.23
CA LEU A 334 -7.70 29.79 17.67
C LEU A 334 -8.63 28.58 17.55
N PRO A 335 -9.70 28.53 18.35
CA PRO A 335 -10.83 27.63 18.12
C PRO A 335 -11.32 27.66 16.67
N LEU A 336 -11.80 26.53 16.16
CA LEU A 336 -12.18 26.37 14.75
C LEU A 336 -13.21 27.42 14.30
N ASP A 337 -14.23 27.67 15.12
CA ASP A 337 -15.29 28.64 14.87
C ASP A 337 -14.75 30.06 14.74
N GLU A 338 -13.79 30.44 15.59
CA GLU A 338 -13.09 31.73 15.48
C GLU A 338 -12.21 31.82 14.23
N ARG A 339 -11.50 30.75 13.86
CA ARG A 339 -10.72 30.69 12.61
C ARG A 339 -11.63 30.88 11.41
N VAL A 340 -12.74 30.15 11.35
CA VAL A 340 -13.74 30.24 10.29
C VAL A 340 -14.34 31.65 10.23
N ALA A 341 -14.66 32.26 11.36
CA ALA A 341 -15.19 33.62 11.41
C ALA A 341 -14.20 34.64 10.82
N ARG A 342 -12.90 34.55 11.17
CA ARG A 342 -11.86 35.43 10.60
C ARG A 342 -11.62 35.18 9.12
N MET A 343 -11.60 33.92 8.70
CA MET A 343 -11.41 33.56 7.29
C MET A 343 -12.58 33.97 6.38
N ARG A 344 -13.77 34.20 6.95
CA ARG A 344 -14.93 34.75 6.25
C ARG A 344 -14.85 36.26 6.00
N ASP A 345 -13.99 36.99 6.73
CA ASP A 345 -13.78 38.42 6.49
C ASP A 345 -13.19 38.63 5.08
N PRO A 346 -13.87 39.38 4.18
CA PRO A 346 -13.36 39.65 2.84
C PRO A 346 -11.97 40.29 2.81
N ALA A 347 -11.63 41.12 3.80
CA ALA A 347 -10.32 41.76 3.89
C ALA A 347 -9.23 40.75 4.28
N PHE A 348 -9.53 39.84 5.21
CA PHE A 348 -8.64 38.74 5.57
C PHE A 348 -8.44 37.80 4.39
N LYS A 349 -9.53 37.38 3.73
CA LYS A 349 -9.49 36.50 2.56
C LYS A 349 -8.63 37.07 1.43
N ARG A 350 -8.78 38.36 1.10
CA ARG A 350 -7.95 39.01 0.08
C ARG A 350 -6.47 39.04 0.46
N ARG A 351 -6.17 39.26 1.74
CA ARG A 351 -4.79 39.27 2.23
C ARG A 351 -4.18 37.87 2.14
N LEU A 352 -4.86 36.87 2.68
CA LEU A 352 -4.44 35.47 2.65
C LEU A 352 -4.18 34.99 1.22
N LEU A 353 -5.07 35.29 0.26
CA LEU A 353 -4.92 34.86 -1.14
C LEU A 353 -3.86 35.65 -1.93
N ALA A 354 -3.36 36.76 -1.40
CA ALA A 354 -2.31 37.57 -2.02
C ALA A 354 -0.92 37.33 -1.40
N GLU A 355 -0.87 36.57 -0.31
CA GLU A 355 0.37 36.13 0.33
C GLU A 355 0.99 34.95 -0.41
N GLU A 356 2.31 34.79 -0.26
CA GLU A 356 2.99 33.56 -0.68
C GLU A 356 3.07 32.60 0.51
N SER A 357 2.94 31.30 0.23
CA SER A 357 3.14 30.28 1.27
C SER A 357 4.61 30.29 1.67
N GLU A 358 4.88 30.47 2.96
CA GLU A 358 6.21 30.23 3.50
C GLU A 358 6.45 28.71 3.60
N LYS A 359 7.72 28.29 3.59
CA LYS A 359 8.07 26.92 3.97
C LYS A 359 7.49 26.62 5.35
N LEU A 360 6.80 25.50 5.45
CA LEU A 360 6.47 24.93 6.74
C LEU A 360 7.79 24.52 7.38
N ALA A 361 7.96 24.85 8.67
CA ALA A 361 9.16 24.44 9.39
C ALA A 361 9.25 22.91 9.28
N SER A 362 10.43 22.45 8.82
CA SER A 362 10.77 21.06 8.56
C SER A 362 10.71 20.19 9.79
#